data_AF-A0A9J6BM29-F1
#
_entry.id   AF-A0A9J6BM29-F1
#
_cell.length_a   1.000
_cell.length_b   1.000
_cell.length_c   1.000
_cell.angle_alpha   90.00
_cell.angle_beta   90.00
_cell.angle_gamma   90.00
#
_symmetry.space_group_name_H-M   'P 1'
#
loop_
_entity.id
_entity.type
_entity.pdbx_description
1 polymer ?
#
loop_
_entity_poly.entity_id
_entity_poly.type
_entity_poly.pdbx_seq_one_letter_code
_entity_poly.pdbx_strand_id
1 'polypeptide(L)'
;MPINQELTETVCLKELKIFVPEAVIMGNAATLTCQYDLDNASLYSVRWYFETEEFYRYVPKEAPPARTFPVAGITVDVSHSDATSVTLRGVTRDLTGQFQCEVSEDAPLFHTDIRTAVMQVIELPNDEPRMQVEKKTLFANDNLKATCTVGTSFPPANITWYVNNKKVNKLPFQRISYRAFEGTPTYSALELYPHCPILQEIYSNPTPFTNIVTVSCEITIFHIYHKNLQSRIVLVDMSSTVSPNMLGWDGRRKNGDPDNSALHSSSHAINYRIESLLVAALIVNTIRHLSLTI
;
A
#
# COMPACT_ATOMS: atom_id res chain seq x y z
N MET A 1 -69.78 -12.64 24.13
CA MET A 1 -68.61 -13.49 23.82
C MET A 1 -67.65 -12.64 23.02
N PRO A 2 -66.54 -12.15 23.59
CA PRO A 2 -65.54 -11.45 22.80
C PRO A 2 -64.71 -12.47 22.02
N ILE A 3 -64.41 -12.14 20.78
CA ILE A 3 -63.54 -12.90 19.87
C ILE A 3 -62.10 -12.65 20.37
N ASN A 4 -61.49 -13.66 20.97
CA ASN A 4 -60.05 -13.64 21.26
C ASN A 4 -59.32 -13.77 19.92
N GLN A 5 -58.86 -12.63 19.40
CA GLN A 5 -57.93 -12.57 18.29
C GLN A 5 -56.52 -12.72 18.89
N GLU A 6 -56.10 -13.96 19.16
CA GLU A 6 -54.68 -14.26 19.35
C GLU A 6 -53.98 -13.97 18.02
N LEU A 7 -53.22 -12.87 17.99
CA LEU A 7 -52.20 -12.65 16.98
C LEU A 7 -51.13 -13.72 17.23
N THR A 8 -51.24 -14.88 16.57
CA THR A 8 -50.13 -15.83 16.55
C THR A 8 -48.98 -15.15 15.85
N GLU A 9 -47.94 -14.79 16.61
CA GLU A 9 -46.67 -14.36 16.04
C GLU A 9 -46.23 -15.41 15.03
N THR A 10 -46.05 -14.98 13.78
CA THR A 10 -45.58 -15.87 12.71
C THR A 10 -44.16 -16.33 13.07
N VAL A 11 -44.02 -17.60 13.42
CA VAL A 11 -42.73 -18.23 13.72
C VAL A 11 -42.08 -18.62 12.41
N CYS A 12 -41.03 -17.91 12.00
CA CYS A 12 -40.30 -18.18 10.76
C CYS A 12 -38.90 -17.57 10.81
N LEU A 13 -38.09 -17.87 9.79
CA LEU A 13 -36.74 -17.37 9.60
C LEU A 13 -36.77 -15.84 9.61
N LYS A 14 -36.16 -15.24 10.62
CA LYS A 14 -36.21 -13.79 10.86
C LYS A 14 -35.05 -13.06 10.21
N GLU A 15 -33.86 -13.65 10.31
CA GLU A 15 -32.64 -13.01 9.86
C GLU A 15 -31.66 -14.03 9.31
N LEU A 16 -31.06 -13.70 8.16
CA LEU A 16 -29.98 -14.41 7.52
C LEU A 16 -28.81 -13.46 7.27
N LYS A 17 -27.64 -13.80 7.81
CA LYS A 17 -26.38 -13.07 7.64
C LYS A 17 -25.34 -13.99 7.03
N ILE A 18 -24.69 -13.51 5.98
CA ILE A 18 -23.59 -14.20 5.33
C ILE A 18 -22.29 -13.45 5.59
N PHE A 19 -21.24 -14.20 5.90
CA PHE A 19 -19.88 -13.71 6.07
C PHE A 19 -18.97 -14.49 5.13
N VAL A 20 -18.48 -13.80 4.11
CA VAL A 20 -17.49 -14.29 3.17
C VAL A 20 -16.31 -13.33 3.24
N PRO A 21 -15.06 -13.80 3.39
CA PRO A 21 -13.92 -12.93 3.42
C PRO A 21 -13.85 -12.09 2.13
N GLU A 22 -13.71 -10.77 2.26
CA GLU A 22 -13.59 -9.87 1.11
C GLU A 22 -12.40 -10.25 0.22
N ALA A 23 -11.28 -10.65 0.84
CA ALA A 23 -10.09 -11.10 0.15
C ALA A 23 -9.42 -12.29 0.86
N VAL A 24 -8.89 -13.23 0.08
CA VAL A 24 -8.12 -14.38 0.59
C VAL A 24 -6.89 -14.61 -0.27
N ILE A 25 -5.74 -14.88 0.35
CA ILE A 25 -4.50 -15.18 -0.39
C ILE A 25 -4.64 -16.54 -1.09
N MET A 26 -4.26 -16.61 -2.36
CA MET A 26 -4.24 -17.85 -3.13
C MET A 26 -3.49 -18.97 -2.38
N GLY A 27 -4.08 -20.16 -2.38
CA GLY A 27 -3.56 -21.33 -1.69
C GLY A 27 -3.94 -21.42 -0.20
N ASN A 28 -4.45 -20.34 0.41
CA ASN A 28 -4.93 -20.40 1.79
C ASN A 28 -6.31 -21.06 1.89
N ALA A 29 -6.71 -21.38 3.11
CA ALA A 29 -8.09 -21.78 3.41
C ALA A 29 -8.99 -20.54 3.56
N ALA A 30 -10.27 -20.69 3.22
CA ALA A 30 -11.30 -19.67 3.41
C ALA A 30 -12.50 -20.27 4.13
N THR A 31 -12.92 -19.68 5.23
CA THR A 31 -14.14 -20.09 5.95
C THR A 31 -15.27 -19.14 5.63
N LEU A 32 -16.36 -19.69 5.12
CA LEU A 32 -17.60 -18.99 4.79
C LEU A 32 -18.60 -19.30 5.90
N THR A 33 -19.27 -18.28 6.42
CA THR A 33 -20.24 -18.47 7.52
C THR A 33 -21.60 -17.92 7.10
N CYS A 34 -22.63 -18.67 7.45
CA CYS A 34 -24.02 -18.34 7.24
C CYS A 34 -24.76 -18.48 8.58
N GLN A 35 -25.05 -17.34 9.20
CA GLN A 35 -25.76 -17.25 10.46
C GLN A 35 -27.23 -17.01 10.16
N TYR A 36 -28.10 -17.78 10.80
CA TYR A 36 -29.54 -17.69 10.60
C TYR A 36 -30.26 -17.84 11.94
N ASP A 37 -31.39 -17.14 12.07
CA ASP A 37 -32.30 -17.24 13.21
C ASP A 37 -33.64 -17.80 12.75
N LEU A 38 -33.90 -19.06 13.12
CA LEU A 38 -35.12 -19.81 12.80
C LEU A 38 -36.23 -19.57 13.83
N ASP A 39 -35.99 -18.78 14.89
CA ASP A 39 -36.87 -18.64 16.03
C ASP A 39 -37.19 -20.03 16.66
N ASN A 40 -38.40 -20.56 16.42
CA ASN A 40 -38.82 -21.90 16.84
C ASN A 40 -39.08 -22.87 15.67
N ALA A 41 -38.74 -22.49 14.43
CA ALA A 41 -38.84 -23.35 13.27
C ALA A 41 -37.67 -24.34 13.20
N SER A 42 -37.90 -25.50 12.57
CA SER A 42 -36.85 -26.48 12.32
C SER A 42 -36.17 -26.23 10.98
N LEU A 43 -34.85 -26.38 10.94
CA LEU A 43 -34.06 -26.30 9.72
C LEU A 43 -34.37 -27.47 8.77
N TYR A 44 -34.71 -27.16 7.51
CA TYR A 44 -34.76 -28.16 6.45
C TYR A 44 -33.39 -28.34 5.80
N SER A 45 -32.78 -27.26 5.31
CA SER A 45 -31.46 -27.34 4.68
C SER A 45 -30.70 -26.02 4.67
N VAL A 46 -29.37 -26.10 4.66
CA VAL A 46 -28.47 -25.01 4.28
C VAL A 46 -27.72 -25.42 3.02
N ARG A 47 -27.73 -24.56 2.00
CA ARG A 47 -27.02 -24.79 0.73
C ARG A 47 -26.08 -23.65 0.45
N TRP A 48 -24.91 -24.00 -0.06
CA TRP A 48 -23.91 -23.06 -0.51
C TRP A 48 -23.66 -23.22 -2.00
N TYR A 49 -23.64 -22.09 -2.68
CA TYR A 49 -23.37 -22.00 -4.11
C TYR A 49 -22.19 -21.07 -4.37
N PHE A 50 -21.41 -21.41 -5.39
CA PHE A 50 -20.43 -20.51 -6.00
C PHE A 50 -20.94 -20.18 -7.40
N GLU A 51 -21.12 -18.90 -7.67
CA GLU A 51 -21.86 -18.38 -8.81
C GLU A 51 -23.27 -18.98 -8.89
N THR A 52 -23.44 -20.09 -9.61
CA THR A 52 -24.72 -20.78 -9.81
C THR A 52 -24.68 -22.26 -9.44
N GLU A 53 -23.51 -22.80 -9.06
CA GLU A 53 -23.32 -24.22 -8.82
C GLU A 53 -23.31 -24.52 -7.31
N GLU A 54 -24.18 -25.43 -6.86
CA GLU A 54 -24.20 -25.94 -5.49
C GLU A 54 -22.92 -26.73 -5.26
N PHE A 55 -22.15 -26.38 -4.22
CA PHE A 55 -20.93 -27.11 -3.86
C PHE A 55 -21.00 -27.77 -2.48
N TYR A 56 -21.91 -27.30 -1.61
CA TYR A 56 -22.11 -27.87 -0.28
C TYR A 56 -23.57 -27.77 0.17
N ARG A 57 -24.03 -28.82 0.85
CA ARG A 57 -25.36 -28.87 1.45
C ARG A 57 -25.33 -29.55 2.81
N TYR A 58 -26.08 -28.99 3.74
CA TYR A 58 -26.36 -29.57 5.05
C TYR A 58 -27.86 -29.81 5.22
N VAL A 59 -28.26 -31.05 5.51
CA VAL A 59 -29.64 -31.47 5.80
C VAL A 59 -29.64 -32.25 7.12
N PRO A 60 -30.13 -31.68 8.25
CA PRO A 60 -30.06 -32.33 9.56
C PRO A 60 -30.70 -33.72 9.63
N LYS A 61 -31.71 -33.97 8.79
CA LYS A 61 -32.48 -35.23 8.76
C LYS A 61 -31.84 -36.33 7.92
N GLU A 62 -30.75 -36.05 7.21
CA GLU A 62 -30.03 -37.03 6.40
C GLU A 62 -28.84 -37.66 7.15
N ALA A 63 -28.40 -38.84 6.70
CA ALA A 63 -27.22 -39.53 7.19
C ALA A 63 -26.29 -39.90 6.02
N PRO A 64 -25.12 -39.25 5.84
CA PRO A 64 -24.61 -38.12 6.64
C PRO A 64 -25.40 -36.81 6.37
N PRO A 65 -25.40 -35.86 7.33
CA PRO A 65 -26.13 -34.61 7.18
C PRO A 65 -25.46 -33.65 6.19
N ALA A 66 -24.12 -33.72 6.05
CA ALA A 66 -23.37 -32.90 5.10
C ALA A 66 -23.09 -33.65 3.79
N ARG A 67 -23.26 -32.98 2.66
CA ARG A 67 -22.91 -33.45 1.32
C ARG A 67 -22.15 -32.38 0.54
N THR A 68 -21.20 -32.80 -0.28
CA THR A 68 -20.41 -31.94 -1.16
C THR A 68 -20.69 -32.30 -2.61
N PHE A 69 -20.63 -31.31 -3.50
CA PHE A 69 -20.81 -31.48 -4.93
C PHE A 69 -19.57 -30.95 -5.67
N PRO A 70 -19.15 -31.62 -6.76
CA PRO A 70 -17.97 -31.21 -7.48
C PRO A 70 -18.22 -29.91 -8.25
N VAL A 71 -17.48 -28.87 -7.88
CA VAL A 71 -17.40 -27.59 -8.60
C VAL A 71 -15.93 -27.30 -8.88
N ALA A 72 -15.61 -26.78 -10.07
CA ALA A 72 -14.23 -26.57 -10.48
C ALA A 72 -13.50 -25.64 -9.49
N GLY A 73 -12.31 -26.06 -9.04
CA GLY A 73 -11.48 -25.31 -8.08
C GLY A 73 -11.93 -25.37 -6.62
N ILE A 74 -13.15 -25.84 -6.31
CA ILE A 74 -13.64 -25.94 -4.93
C ILE A 74 -13.22 -27.25 -4.29
N THR A 75 -12.51 -27.15 -3.17
CA THR A 75 -12.21 -28.28 -2.28
C THR A 75 -12.75 -27.99 -0.89
N VAL A 76 -13.87 -28.62 -0.52
CA VAL A 76 -14.48 -28.45 0.80
C VAL A 76 -13.76 -29.29 1.85
N ASP A 77 -13.43 -28.69 2.99
CA ASP A 77 -13.00 -29.37 4.19
C ASP A 77 -14.21 -29.79 5.03
N VAL A 78 -14.71 -31.00 4.78
CA VAL A 78 -15.87 -31.55 5.50
C VAL A 78 -15.62 -31.66 7.02
N SER A 79 -14.37 -31.82 7.45
CA SER A 79 -14.04 -31.91 8.89
C SER A 79 -14.13 -30.57 9.63
N HIS A 80 -14.10 -29.46 8.90
CA HIS A 80 -14.25 -28.10 9.41
C HIS A 80 -15.46 -27.39 8.76
N SER A 81 -16.49 -28.15 8.42
CA SER A 81 -17.74 -27.65 7.85
C SER A 81 -18.94 -28.27 8.55
N ASP A 82 -19.99 -27.47 8.76
CA ASP A 82 -21.21 -27.86 9.46
C ASP A 82 -22.45 -27.16 8.89
N ALA A 83 -23.50 -27.00 9.69
CA ALA A 83 -24.74 -26.34 9.30
C ALA A 83 -24.59 -24.83 9.05
N THR A 84 -23.59 -24.19 9.65
CA THR A 84 -23.41 -22.73 9.67
C THR A 84 -22.15 -22.29 8.96
N SER A 85 -21.10 -23.11 8.93
CA SER A 85 -19.80 -22.73 8.38
C SER A 85 -19.30 -23.76 7.37
N VAL A 86 -18.67 -23.29 6.30
CA VAL A 86 -18.05 -24.13 5.27
C VAL A 86 -16.63 -23.64 5.02
N THR A 87 -15.67 -24.54 5.17
CA THR A 87 -14.25 -24.22 4.97
C THR A 87 -13.77 -24.77 3.63
N LEU A 88 -13.24 -23.90 2.78
CA LEU A 88 -12.58 -24.24 1.52
C LEU A 88 -11.07 -24.37 1.74
N ARG A 89 -10.42 -25.34 1.08
CA ARG A 89 -8.97 -25.52 1.10
C ARG A 89 -8.34 -25.07 -0.20
N GLY A 90 -7.17 -24.44 -0.11
CA GLY A 90 -6.33 -24.18 -1.27
C GLY A 90 -7.01 -23.31 -2.32
N VAL A 91 -7.60 -22.18 -1.91
CA VAL A 91 -8.40 -21.37 -2.83
C VAL A 91 -7.57 -20.89 -4.01
N THR A 92 -8.09 -21.01 -5.22
CA THR A 92 -7.42 -20.59 -6.45
C THR A 92 -8.03 -19.30 -6.98
N ARG A 93 -7.32 -18.65 -7.92
CA ARG A 93 -7.78 -17.41 -8.55
C ARG A 93 -9.20 -17.52 -9.14
N ASP A 94 -9.55 -18.69 -9.67
CA ASP A 94 -10.86 -18.99 -10.28
C ASP A 94 -12.02 -18.98 -9.27
N LEU A 95 -11.74 -19.03 -7.96
CA LEU A 95 -12.75 -18.89 -6.90
C LEU A 95 -13.03 -17.42 -6.53
N THR A 96 -12.52 -16.48 -7.31
CA THR A 96 -12.95 -15.08 -7.24
C THR A 96 -14.36 -14.96 -7.81
N GLY A 97 -15.33 -14.60 -6.98
CA GLY A 97 -16.71 -14.54 -7.44
C GLY A 97 -17.73 -14.45 -6.31
N GLN A 98 -18.99 -14.64 -6.68
CA GLN A 98 -20.13 -14.54 -5.79
C GLN A 98 -20.42 -15.88 -5.11
N PHE A 99 -20.40 -15.87 -3.78
CA PHE A 99 -20.87 -16.95 -2.94
C PHE A 99 -22.29 -16.66 -2.46
N GLN A 100 -23.11 -17.70 -2.40
CA GLN A 100 -24.48 -17.63 -1.95
C GLN A 100 -24.74 -18.65 -0.86
N CYS A 101 -25.43 -18.22 0.19
CA CYS A 101 -26.03 -19.11 1.18
C CYS A 101 -27.55 -19.06 1.06
N GLU A 102 -28.18 -20.23 0.98
CA GLU A 102 -29.63 -20.44 1.00
C GLU A 102 -29.98 -21.25 2.23
N VAL A 103 -30.88 -20.72 3.07
CA VAL A 103 -31.38 -21.40 4.27
C VAL A 103 -32.87 -21.61 4.12
N SER A 104 -33.29 -22.85 4.20
CA SER A 104 -34.69 -23.26 4.11
C SER A 104 -35.16 -23.87 5.42
N GLU A 105 -36.32 -23.41 5.89
CA GLU A 105 -37.05 -23.98 7.00
C GLU A 105 -37.85 -25.20 6.56
N ASP A 106 -38.18 -26.05 7.52
CA ASP A 106 -39.05 -27.20 7.31
C ASP A 106 -40.53 -26.83 7.39
N ALA A 107 -41.39 -27.83 7.22
CA ALA A 107 -42.82 -27.71 7.45
C ALA A 107 -43.10 -27.02 8.79
N PRO A 108 -44.12 -26.15 8.88
CA PRO A 108 -45.20 -25.97 7.88
C PRO A 108 -44.99 -24.82 6.90
N LEU A 109 -44.12 -23.85 7.21
CA LEU A 109 -44.02 -22.61 6.43
C LEU A 109 -43.07 -22.72 5.24
N PHE A 110 -42.09 -23.61 5.30
CA PHE A 110 -41.08 -23.80 4.23
C PHE A 110 -40.42 -22.49 3.78
N HIS A 111 -40.26 -21.53 4.71
CA HIS A 111 -39.66 -20.25 4.39
C HIS A 111 -38.22 -20.48 3.92
N THR A 112 -37.77 -19.70 2.94
CA THR A 112 -36.39 -19.76 2.43
C THR A 112 -35.87 -18.35 2.29
N ASP A 113 -34.68 -18.09 2.86
CA ASP A 113 -33.96 -16.84 2.67
C ASP A 113 -32.60 -17.10 2.03
N ILE A 114 -32.14 -16.12 1.25
CA ILE A 114 -30.92 -16.21 0.45
C ILE A 114 -30.10 -14.94 0.66
N ARG A 115 -28.79 -15.11 0.89
CA ARG A 115 -27.84 -14.00 0.94
C ARG A 115 -26.61 -14.32 0.12
N THR A 116 -26.01 -13.27 -0.42
CA THR A 116 -24.85 -13.35 -1.31
C THR A 116 -23.74 -12.43 -0.83
N ALA A 117 -22.50 -12.82 -1.08
CA ALA A 117 -21.32 -12.01 -0.82
C ALA A 117 -20.21 -12.39 -1.81
N VAL A 118 -19.29 -11.47 -2.08
CA VAL A 118 -18.22 -11.67 -3.07
C VAL A 118 -16.89 -11.91 -2.35
N MET A 119 -16.13 -12.89 -2.81
CA MET A 119 -14.75 -13.15 -2.39
C MET A 119 -13.80 -12.81 -3.52
N GLN A 120 -12.71 -12.10 -3.22
CA GLN A 120 -11.58 -11.90 -4.11
C GLN A 120 -10.40 -12.78 -3.70
N VAL A 121 -9.98 -13.70 -4.56
CA VAL A 121 -8.71 -14.39 -4.32
C VAL A 121 -7.56 -13.51 -4.81
N ILE A 122 -6.55 -13.32 -3.97
CA ILE A 122 -5.43 -12.41 -4.22
C ILE A 122 -4.08 -13.13 -4.28
N GLU A 123 -3.19 -12.64 -5.12
CA GLU A 123 -1.78 -13.02 -5.20
C GLU A 123 -0.95 -11.81 -4.77
N LEU A 124 -0.16 -11.99 -3.72
CA LEU A 124 0.71 -10.94 -3.20
C LEU A 124 1.98 -10.84 -4.05
N PRO A 125 2.57 -9.64 -4.18
CA PRO A 125 3.85 -9.49 -4.85
C PRO A 125 4.95 -10.22 -4.08
N ASN A 126 5.76 -11.01 -4.80
CA ASN A 126 6.90 -11.74 -4.22
C ASN A 126 8.07 -10.80 -3.84
N ASP A 127 8.20 -9.70 -4.57
CA ASP A 127 9.27 -8.72 -4.38
C ASP A 127 8.79 -7.51 -3.56
N GLU A 128 9.67 -7.00 -2.71
CA GLU A 128 9.43 -5.73 -2.02
C GLU A 128 9.32 -4.57 -3.03
N PRO A 129 8.39 -3.63 -2.80
CA PRO A 129 8.17 -2.51 -3.70
C PRO A 129 9.34 -1.54 -3.64
N ARG A 130 9.54 -0.80 -4.73
CA ARG A 130 10.67 0.11 -4.90
C ARG A 130 10.19 1.48 -5.30
N MET A 131 10.77 2.52 -4.70
CA MET A 131 10.54 3.90 -5.09
C MET A 131 11.85 4.54 -5.58
N GLN A 132 11.75 5.27 -6.69
CA GLN A 132 12.86 5.97 -7.32
C GLN A 132 12.47 7.42 -7.52
N VAL A 133 13.31 8.34 -7.07
CA VAL A 133 13.14 9.78 -7.31
C VAL A 133 14.22 10.22 -8.29
N GLU A 134 13.85 10.97 -9.31
CA GLU A 134 14.77 11.43 -10.36
C GLU A 134 15.85 12.37 -9.81
N LYS A 135 15.46 13.28 -8.92
CA LYS A 135 16.35 14.26 -8.27
C LYS A 135 16.24 14.17 -6.76
N LYS A 136 17.38 13.94 -6.08
CA LYS A 136 17.47 14.00 -4.61
C LYS A 136 17.58 15.43 -4.07
N THR A 137 17.84 16.38 -4.97
CA THR A 137 17.96 17.81 -4.70
C THR A 137 17.09 18.57 -5.69
N LEU A 138 16.23 19.46 -5.21
CA LEU A 138 15.24 20.18 -6.00
C LEU A 138 15.51 21.69 -5.94
N PHE A 139 15.61 22.32 -7.10
CA PHE A 139 15.66 23.79 -7.26
C PHE A 139 14.28 24.36 -7.55
N ALA A 140 14.07 25.66 -7.35
CA ALA A 140 12.78 26.34 -7.52
C ALA A 140 12.07 26.08 -8.86
N ASN A 141 12.82 25.86 -9.95
CA ASN A 141 12.29 25.62 -11.30
C ASN A 141 12.29 24.15 -11.73
N ASP A 142 12.62 23.23 -10.82
CA ASP A 142 12.68 21.80 -11.12
C ASP A 142 11.33 21.12 -11.01
N ASN A 143 11.09 20.16 -11.92
CA ASN A 143 10.01 19.21 -11.77
C ASN A 143 10.41 18.16 -10.73
N LEU A 144 9.50 17.83 -9.81
CA LEU A 144 9.66 16.67 -8.94
C LEU A 144 9.08 15.46 -9.66
N LYS A 145 9.91 14.45 -9.91
CA LYS A 145 9.50 13.19 -10.53
C LYS A 145 9.89 12.01 -9.65
N ALA A 146 8.89 11.18 -9.36
CA ALA A 146 9.07 9.96 -8.58
C ALA A 146 8.30 8.80 -9.24
N THR A 147 8.88 7.61 -9.22
CA THR A 147 8.27 6.38 -9.72
C THR A 147 8.24 5.35 -8.59
N CYS A 148 7.09 4.72 -8.41
CA CYS A 148 6.87 3.64 -7.46
C CYS A 148 6.51 2.38 -8.26
N THR A 149 7.27 1.32 -8.05
CA THR A 149 7.13 0.04 -8.74
C THR A 149 6.83 -1.03 -7.71
N VAL A 150 5.75 -1.77 -7.92
CA VAL A 150 5.30 -2.88 -7.08
C VAL A 150 5.37 -4.14 -7.93
N GLY A 151 5.87 -5.24 -7.37
CA GLY A 151 5.93 -6.54 -8.06
C GLY A 151 4.55 -6.97 -8.59
N THR A 152 4.56 -7.96 -9.48
CA THR A 152 3.31 -8.51 -10.04
C THR A 152 2.41 -9.02 -8.92
N SER A 153 1.15 -8.58 -8.93
CA SER A 153 0.13 -8.99 -7.96
C SER A 153 -1.22 -9.15 -8.66
N PHE A 154 -2.12 -9.92 -8.03
CA PHE A 154 -3.51 -10.03 -8.48
C PHE A 154 -4.45 -9.72 -7.30
N PRO A 155 -5.38 -8.76 -7.41
CA PRO A 155 -5.41 -7.72 -8.43
C PRO A 155 -4.17 -6.81 -8.36
N PRO A 156 -3.97 -5.93 -9.35
CA PRO A 156 -2.91 -4.93 -9.29
C PRO A 156 -3.01 -4.03 -8.05
N ALA A 157 -1.88 -3.77 -7.40
CA ALA A 157 -1.83 -2.95 -6.20
C ALA A 157 -2.28 -1.49 -6.43
N ASN A 158 -3.01 -0.93 -5.48
CA ASN A 158 -3.33 0.49 -5.46
C ASN A 158 -2.14 1.30 -4.95
N ILE A 159 -1.77 2.36 -5.65
CA ILE A 159 -0.65 3.24 -5.28
C ILE A 159 -1.15 4.67 -5.08
N THR A 160 -1.03 5.18 -3.87
CA THR A 160 -1.41 6.55 -3.50
C THR A 160 -0.17 7.37 -3.16
N TRP A 161 -0.07 8.57 -3.73
CA TRP A 161 1.05 9.47 -3.52
C TRP A 161 0.76 10.51 -2.43
N TYR A 162 1.79 10.81 -1.63
CA TYR A 162 1.78 11.85 -0.62
C TYR A 162 3.03 12.72 -0.73
N VAL A 163 2.89 14.00 -0.42
CA VAL A 163 3.99 14.95 -0.27
C VAL A 163 3.84 15.63 1.07
N ASN A 164 4.84 15.54 1.94
CA ASN A 164 4.79 16.01 3.33
C ASN A 164 3.50 15.58 4.04
N ASN A 165 3.15 14.29 3.88
CA ASN A 165 1.95 13.64 4.43
C ASN A 165 0.60 14.18 3.90
N LYS A 166 0.61 15.11 2.93
CA LYS A 166 -0.61 15.54 2.23
C LYS A 166 -0.81 14.68 0.99
N LYS A 167 -2.01 14.10 0.85
CA LYS A 167 -2.38 13.28 -0.30
C LYS A 167 -2.38 14.10 -1.58
N VAL A 168 -1.73 13.60 -2.63
CA VAL A 168 -1.69 14.25 -3.94
C VAL A 168 -2.89 13.82 -4.77
N ASN A 169 -3.74 14.77 -5.12
CA ASN A 169 -4.90 14.55 -6.00
C ASN A 169 -4.54 14.77 -7.47
N LYS A 170 -5.37 14.34 -8.42
CA LYS A 170 -5.15 14.66 -9.84
C LYS A 170 -5.58 16.11 -10.09
N LEU A 171 -4.65 16.99 -10.45
CA LEU A 171 -4.89 18.41 -10.78
C LEU A 171 -4.14 18.78 -12.08
N PRO A 172 -4.47 19.90 -12.76
CA PRO A 172 -3.83 20.26 -14.04
C PRO A 172 -2.30 20.43 -13.95
N PHE A 173 -1.79 20.86 -12.80
CA PHE A 173 -0.36 21.13 -12.56
C PHE A 173 0.41 19.96 -11.93
N GLN A 174 -0.20 18.77 -11.88
CA GLN A 174 0.45 17.55 -11.42
C GLN A 174 -0.07 16.34 -12.16
N ARG A 175 0.83 15.46 -12.57
CA ARG A 175 0.48 14.26 -13.33
C ARG A 175 0.75 13.02 -12.48
N ILE A 176 -0.28 12.20 -12.33
CA ILE A 176 -0.15 10.86 -11.77
C ILE A 176 -0.47 9.88 -12.89
N SER A 177 0.54 9.16 -13.37
CA SER A 177 0.35 8.07 -14.33
C SER A 177 0.34 6.74 -13.59
N TYR A 178 -0.62 5.89 -13.89
CA TYR A 178 -0.76 4.55 -13.34
C TYR A 178 -0.80 3.55 -14.49
N ARG A 179 -0.02 2.47 -14.40
CA ARG A 179 0.02 1.39 -15.38
C ARG A 179 0.05 0.06 -14.64
N ALA A 180 -0.94 -0.77 -14.90
CA ALA A 180 -1.02 -2.13 -14.44
C ALA A 180 -1.57 -2.99 -15.59
N PHE A 181 -0.81 -4.00 -15.98
CA PHE A 181 -1.28 -5.03 -16.90
C PHE A 181 -1.17 -6.37 -16.19
N GLU A 182 -2.06 -7.29 -16.54
CA GLU A 182 -2.04 -8.64 -16.00
C GLU A 182 -0.67 -9.31 -16.22
N GLY A 183 -0.15 -9.96 -15.18
CA GLY A 183 1.18 -10.58 -15.20
C GLY A 183 2.37 -9.63 -15.15
N THR A 184 2.15 -8.30 -15.13
CA THR A 184 3.23 -7.31 -15.05
C THR A 184 3.26 -6.59 -13.70
N PRO A 185 4.43 -6.03 -13.31
CA PRO A 185 4.51 -5.17 -12.13
C PRO A 185 3.60 -3.93 -12.27
N THR A 186 3.07 -3.44 -11.14
CA THR A 186 2.33 -2.19 -11.12
C THR A 186 3.28 -1.00 -11.05
N TYR A 187 3.11 -0.04 -11.96
CA TYR A 187 3.89 1.19 -12.01
C TYR A 187 2.99 2.39 -11.76
N SER A 188 3.42 3.27 -10.86
CA SER A 188 2.84 4.60 -10.69
C SER A 188 3.96 5.63 -10.75
N ALA A 189 3.75 6.73 -11.45
CA ALA A 189 4.70 7.84 -11.49
C ALA A 189 3.99 9.15 -11.16
N LEU A 190 4.62 9.92 -10.28
CA LEU A 190 4.23 11.25 -9.86
C LEU A 190 5.15 12.27 -10.52
N GLU A 191 4.58 13.23 -11.23
CA GLU A 191 5.27 14.41 -11.75
C GLU A 191 4.58 15.67 -11.24
N LEU A 192 5.31 16.50 -10.47
CA LEU A 192 4.87 17.81 -10.02
C LEU A 192 5.62 18.89 -10.80
N TYR A 193 4.88 19.79 -11.43
CA TYR A 193 5.47 20.94 -12.11
C TYR A 193 5.81 22.06 -11.11
N PRO A 194 6.78 22.95 -11.42
CA PRO A 194 7.32 23.91 -10.44
C PRO A 194 6.26 24.89 -9.91
N HIS A 195 5.26 25.20 -10.73
CA HIS A 195 4.16 26.10 -10.37
C HIS A 195 2.94 25.38 -9.77
N CYS A 196 3.06 24.11 -9.38
CA CYS A 196 1.95 23.45 -8.72
C CYS A 196 1.73 24.01 -7.30
N PRO A 197 0.48 24.05 -6.80
CA PRO A 197 0.18 24.61 -5.48
C PRO A 197 0.98 23.95 -4.35
N ILE A 198 1.26 22.64 -4.46
CA ILE A 198 2.02 21.88 -3.45
C ILE A 198 3.46 22.37 -3.35
N LEU A 199 4.16 22.52 -4.48
CA LEU A 199 5.55 23.01 -4.49
C LEU A 199 5.62 24.50 -4.17
N GLN A 200 4.66 25.31 -4.63
CA GLN A 200 4.59 26.72 -4.29
C GLN A 200 4.39 26.95 -2.79
N GLU A 201 3.52 26.19 -2.13
CA GLU A 201 3.33 26.26 -0.67
C GLU A 201 4.65 25.96 0.05
N ILE A 202 5.38 24.94 -0.41
CA ILE A 202 6.66 24.52 0.16
C ILE A 202 7.74 25.61 0.00
N TYR A 203 7.85 26.23 -1.17
CA TYR A 203 8.83 27.30 -1.40
C TYR A 203 8.45 28.63 -0.74
N SER A 204 7.15 28.93 -0.58
CA SER A 204 6.68 30.21 -0.02
C SER A 204 6.74 30.25 1.51
N ASN A 205 6.66 29.10 2.17
CA ASN A 205 6.80 28.96 3.62
C ASN A 205 7.98 28.05 3.97
N PRO A 206 9.23 28.48 3.70
CA PRO A 206 10.39 27.72 4.14
C PRO A 206 10.39 27.73 5.66
N THR A 207 10.18 26.56 6.28
CA THR A 207 10.40 26.46 7.72
C THR A 207 11.91 26.64 7.96
N PRO A 208 12.32 27.35 9.02
CA PRO A 208 13.73 27.67 9.27
C PRO A 208 14.63 26.44 9.52
N PHE A 209 14.06 25.22 9.57
CA PHE A 209 14.78 24.00 9.92
C PHE A 209 14.52 22.79 8.99
N THR A 210 13.60 22.87 8.01
CA THR A 210 13.34 21.74 7.10
C THR A 210 13.40 22.14 5.63
N ASN A 211 14.61 22.17 5.09
CA ASN A 211 14.86 22.20 3.64
C ASN A 211 14.62 20.82 3.01
N ILE A 212 13.68 20.03 3.53
CA ILE A 212 13.47 18.64 3.14
C ILE A 212 12.00 18.43 2.82
N VAL A 213 11.72 17.97 1.62
CA VAL A 213 10.42 17.47 1.20
C VAL A 213 10.43 15.95 1.28
N THR A 214 9.40 15.38 1.89
CA THR A 214 9.21 13.93 1.91
C THR A 214 8.15 13.56 0.90
N VAL A 215 8.52 12.71 -0.06
CA VAL A 215 7.59 12.09 -1.00
C VAL A 215 7.37 10.66 -0.56
N SER A 216 6.11 10.24 -0.53
CA SER A 216 5.76 8.89 -0.14
C SER A 216 4.81 8.24 -1.15
N CYS A 217 5.02 6.95 -1.43
CA CYS A 217 4.01 6.11 -2.07
C CYS A 217 3.48 5.08 -1.06
N GLU A 218 2.18 5.12 -0.82
CA GLU A 218 1.43 4.15 -0.05
C GLU A 218 0.84 3.11 -1.01
N ILE A 219 1.07 1.84 -0.73
CA ILE A 219 0.72 0.71 -1.59
C ILE A 219 -0.23 -0.20 -0.83
N THR A 220 -1.38 -0.51 -1.43
CA THR A 220 -2.40 -1.35 -0.80
C THR A 220 -2.97 -2.42 -1.74
N ILE A 221 -3.23 -3.62 -1.19
CA ILE A 221 -4.06 -4.67 -1.80
C ILE A 221 -5.03 -5.12 -0.71
N PHE A 222 -6.28 -4.64 -0.80
CA PHE A 222 -7.28 -4.77 0.27
C PHE A 222 -6.71 -4.39 1.64
N HIS A 223 -7.15 -5.05 2.70
CA HIS A 223 -6.62 -4.92 4.06
C HIS A 223 -5.43 -5.86 4.34
N ILE A 224 -5.01 -6.67 3.36
CA ILE A 224 -4.03 -7.75 3.55
C ILE A 224 -2.59 -7.26 3.30
N TYR A 225 -2.40 -6.43 2.28
CA TYR A 225 -1.08 -5.90 1.93
C TYR A 225 -1.06 -4.39 2.08
N HIS A 226 -0.19 -3.88 2.95
CA HIS A 226 0.03 -2.45 3.15
C HIS A 226 1.54 -2.16 3.26
N LYS A 227 2.04 -1.26 2.42
CA LYS A 227 3.43 -0.79 2.44
C LYS A 227 3.48 0.71 2.24
N ASN A 228 4.45 1.37 2.88
CA ASN A 228 4.69 2.80 2.72
C ASN A 228 6.18 3.02 2.44
N LEU A 229 6.49 3.56 1.27
CA LEU A 229 7.86 3.93 0.89
C LEU A 229 7.99 5.45 0.95
N GLN A 230 9.10 5.94 1.52
CA GLN A 230 9.36 7.37 1.66
C GLN A 230 10.75 7.73 1.15
N SER A 231 10.88 8.90 0.54
CA SER A 231 12.14 9.47 0.11
C SER A 231 12.19 10.93 0.47
N ARG A 232 13.33 11.35 1.01
CA ARG A 232 13.63 12.72 1.39
C ARG A 232 14.36 13.41 0.25
N ILE A 233 13.89 14.59 -0.13
CA ILE A 233 14.42 15.43 -1.20
C ILE A 233 14.83 16.75 -0.57
N VAL A 234 16.08 17.17 -0.80
CA VAL A 234 16.62 18.43 -0.27
C VAL A 234 16.23 19.57 -1.19
N LEU A 235 15.68 20.64 -0.63
CA LEU A 235 15.40 21.90 -1.34
C LEU A 235 16.64 22.78 -1.29
N VAL A 236 17.02 23.34 -2.44
CA VAL A 236 18.08 24.34 -2.53
C VAL A 236 17.47 25.67 -2.91
N ASP A 237 17.53 26.61 -1.98
CA ASP A 237 17.19 28.01 -2.24
C ASP A 237 18.42 28.74 -2.79
N MET A 238 18.26 29.39 -3.94
CA MET A 238 19.30 30.24 -4.54
C MET A 238 19.53 31.55 -3.77
N SER A 239 18.74 31.84 -2.73
CA SER A 239 18.80 33.11 -1.96
C SER A 239 19.93 33.19 -0.91
N SER A 240 20.66 32.11 -0.61
CA SER A 240 21.60 32.05 0.53
C SER A 240 23.09 32.26 0.23
N THR A 241 23.48 32.79 -0.94
CA THR A 241 24.83 33.34 -1.13
C THR A 241 24.88 34.83 -0.78
N VAL A 242 24.95 35.15 0.51
CA VAL A 242 25.37 36.50 0.95
C VAL A 242 26.88 36.58 0.84
N SER A 243 27.39 37.40 -0.08
CA SER A 243 28.80 37.77 -0.19
C SER A 243 29.26 38.57 1.04
N PRO A 244 30.31 38.15 1.79
CA PRO A 244 30.87 38.97 2.84
C PRO A 244 31.89 39.94 2.23
N ASN A 245 31.42 41.10 1.78
CA ASN A 245 32.22 42.32 1.72
C ASN A 245 31.30 43.47 1.28
N MET A 246 30.89 44.29 2.24
CA MET A 246 30.52 45.71 2.09
C MET A 246 30.04 46.22 3.46
N LEU A 247 30.96 46.29 4.43
CA LEU A 247 30.84 47.25 5.54
C LEU A 247 31.83 48.37 5.25
N GLY A 248 31.44 49.25 4.33
CA GLY A 248 32.04 50.56 4.16
C GLY A 248 31.65 51.43 5.35
N TRP A 249 32.53 51.51 6.34
CA TRP A 249 32.39 52.42 7.46
C TRP A 249 33.00 53.77 7.05
N ASP A 250 32.18 54.64 6.48
CA ASP A 250 32.51 56.06 6.33
C ASP A 250 32.18 56.81 7.62
N GLY A 251 33.20 57.42 8.24
CA GLY A 251 33.08 58.25 9.43
C GLY A 251 34.24 59.23 9.54
N ARG A 252 34.14 60.38 8.87
CA ARG A 252 35.08 61.51 9.00
C ARG A 252 35.08 62.11 10.42
N ARG A 253 36.26 62.44 10.96
CA ARG A 253 36.56 63.73 11.63
C ARG A 253 38.08 63.96 11.89
N LYS A 254 38.61 64.95 11.18
CA LYS A 254 39.61 66.01 11.49
C LYS A 254 40.89 65.77 12.31
N ASN A 255 41.97 66.25 11.67
CA ASN A 255 43.10 67.08 12.16
C ASN A 255 44.22 66.45 13.02
N GLY A 256 45.43 66.41 12.44
CA GLY A 256 46.72 66.32 13.11
C GLY A 256 47.83 66.19 12.06
N ASP A 257 48.61 67.26 11.88
CA ASP A 257 49.74 67.38 10.94
C ASP A 257 50.97 66.53 11.38
N PRO A 258 52.01 66.39 10.54
CA PRO A 258 52.93 65.25 10.50
C PRO A 258 54.16 65.43 11.39
N ASP A 259 54.72 64.34 11.89
CA ASP A 259 56.17 64.23 12.09
C ASP A 259 56.66 62.79 12.37
N ASN A 260 57.87 62.54 11.86
CA ASN A 260 58.84 61.49 12.19
C ASN A 260 58.65 60.03 11.72
N SER A 261 59.27 59.78 10.55
CA SER A 261 60.43 58.90 10.33
C SER A 261 60.77 57.73 11.27
N ALA A 262 61.03 56.61 10.60
CA ALA A 262 61.96 55.49 10.87
C ALA A 262 61.51 54.37 11.83
N LEU A 263 61.42 53.13 11.30
CA LEU A 263 62.38 52.05 11.59
C LEU A 263 61.98 50.71 10.93
N HIS A 264 62.93 50.19 10.14
CA HIS A 264 63.38 48.81 9.95
C HIS A 264 62.45 47.60 9.73
N SER A 265 62.95 46.80 8.77
CA SER A 265 62.64 45.45 8.33
C SER A 265 62.44 44.36 9.41
N SER A 266 61.54 43.42 9.14
CA SER A 266 61.77 41.94 9.19
C SER A 266 60.45 41.23 8.83
N SER A 267 60.33 40.66 7.63
CA SER A 267 60.47 39.21 7.36
C SER A 267 59.61 38.31 8.25
N HIS A 268 58.52 37.77 7.71
CA HIS A 268 58.20 36.34 7.84
C HIS A 268 57.24 35.93 6.71
N ALA A 269 57.79 35.18 5.76
CA ALA A 269 57.05 34.41 4.78
C ALA A 269 56.44 33.18 5.46
N ILE A 270 55.16 32.90 5.22
CA ILE A 270 54.55 31.61 5.55
C ILE A 270 54.12 30.97 4.23
N ASN A 271 54.92 29.99 3.82
CA ASN A 271 54.61 28.99 2.80
C ASN A 271 53.48 28.09 3.31
N TYR A 272 52.41 27.93 2.53
CA TYR A 272 51.55 26.75 2.62
C TYR A 272 51.73 25.90 1.37
N ARG A 273 52.30 24.71 1.59
CA ARG A 273 52.44 23.62 0.62
C ARG A 273 51.07 23.11 0.19
N ILE A 274 50.91 22.92 -1.11
CA ILE A 274 49.88 22.11 -1.75
C ILE A 274 50.46 20.69 -1.87
N GLU A 275 49.79 19.68 -1.32
CA GLU A 275 50.01 18.29 -1.75
C GLU A 275 48.71 17.65 -2.21
N SER A 276 48.77 17.25 -3.46
CA SER A 276 47.81 16.46 -4.24
C SER A 276 48.23 15.00 -4.14
N LEU A 277 47.29 14.06 -3.91
CA LEU A 277 47.52 12.64 -4.20
C LEU A 277 46.30 12.02 -4.87
N LEU A 278 46.50 11.60 -6.11
CA LEU A 278 45.62 10.79 -6.96
C LEU A 278 46.18 9.36 -7.00
N VAL A 279 45.28 8.37 -6.81
CA VAL A 279 45.10 7.10 -7.54
C VAL A 279 46.33 6.31 -8.02
N ALA A 280 46.47 5.06 -7.55
CA ALA A 280 46.47 3.80 -8.33
C ALA A 280 47.25 2.67 -7.64
N ALA A 281 46.63 1.48 -7.50
CA ALA A 281 47.32 0.19 -7.66
C ALA A 281 46.30 -0.97 -7.81
N LEU A 282 46.34 -1.61 -8.97
CA LEU A 282 45.77 -2.93 -9.27
C LEU A 282 46.94 -3.90 -9.52
N ILE A 283 46.60 -5.20 -9.54
CA ILE A 283 47.29 -6.36 -10.14
C ILE A 283 48.07 -7.29 -9.16
N VAL A 284 47.70 -8.58 -9.27
CA VAL A 284 48.40 -9.85 -8.96
C VAL A 284 48.05 -10.55 -7.63
N ASN A 285 47.09 -11.51 -7.67
CA ASN A 285 47.47 -12.93 -7.57
C ASN A 285 46.33 -13.89 -7.96
N THR A 286 46.66 -14.75 -8.91
CA THR A 286 45.87 -15.85 -9.48
C THR A 286 45.99 -17.15 -8.67
N ILE A 287 44.88 -17.89 -8.59
CA ILE A 287 44.77 -19.36 -8.72
C ILE A 287 45.57 -20.22 -7.73
N ARG A 288 44.88 -20.81 -6.74
CA ARG A 288 45.05 -22.21 -6.28
C ARG A 288 44.01 -22.54 -5.21
N HIS A 289 42.99 -23.32 -5.57
CA HIS A 289 42.44 -24.46 -4.80
C HIS A 289 41.10 -24.88 -5.41
N LEU A 290 41.19 -25.54 -6.55
CA LEU A 290 40.13 -26.39 -7.10
C LEU A 290 40.81 -27.70 -7.49
N SER A 291 40.97 -28.59 -6.51
CA SER A 291 41.19 -30.04 -6.65
C SER A 291 41.30 -30.67 -5.26
N LEU A 292 40.61 -31.82 -5.12
CA LEU A 292 40.66 -32.83 -4.05
C LEU A 292 39.73 -32.66 -2.85
N THR A 293 38.51 -33.20 -2.99
CA THR A 293 38.08 -34.38 -2.22
C THR A 293 36.91 -35.10 -2.92
N ILE A 294 37.27 -36.04 -3.80
CA ILE A 294 36.78 -37.42 -3.72
C ILE A 294 37.96 -38.21 -3.14
#